data_AF-A0ABD5SLP4-F1
#
_entry.id   AF-A0ABD5SLP4-F1
#
_cell.length_a   1.000
_cell.length_b   1.000
_cell.length_c   1.000
_cell.angle_alpha   90.00
_cell.angle_beta   90.00
_cell.angle_gamma   90.00
#
_symmetry.space_group_name_H-M   'P 1'
#
loop_
_entity.id
_entity.type
_entity.pdbx_description
1 polymer ?
#
loop_
_entity_poly.entity_id
_entity_poly.type
_entity_poly.pdbx_seq_one_letter_code
_entity_poly.pdbx_strand_id
1 'polypeptide(L)'
;MDRSSGEGRLAGETESADGAVELVSRSRDLGGVSVSSILDGNADSRIQWADPDGLELAGRGVAVRFTADGTDRFDRIRSQASRAFDRLTHDGPAAARPRAIGGFSFHDGHEPAVPWAGFDAASFVVPQVLVTRTDDETWLTAVGNRADEAEDRLERWHDRLTALSTKRQSGSPPG
;
A
#
# COMPACT_ATOMS: atom_id res chain seq x y z
N MET A 1 1.78 -31.90 26.87
CA MET A 1 1.82 -31.49 25.45
C MET A 1 1.03 -30.21 25.36
N ASP A 2 1.74 -29.10 25.46
CA ASP A 2 1.19 -27.75 25.54
C ASP A 2 1.33 -27.12 24.16
N ARG A 3 0.20 -26.75 23.52
CA ARG A 3 0.21 -26.05 22.23
C ARG A 3 0.07 -24.57 22.52
N SER A 4 1.23 -23.91 22.59
CA SER A 4 1.36 -22.46 22.54
C SER A 4 0.62 -21.93 21.32
N SER A 5 -0.50 -21.25 21.56
CA SER A 5 -1.27 -20.53 20.56
C SER A 5 -0.58 -19.18 20.36
N GLY A 6 0.04 -19.01 19.19
CA GLY A 6 0.59 -17.73 18.77
C GLY A 6 -0.55 -16.78 18.43
N GLU A 7 -0.79 -15.80 19.30
CA GLU A 7 -1.60 -14.62 18.97
C GLU A 7 -0.82 -13.76 17.96
N GLY A 8 -1.01 -14.06 16.67
CA GLY A 8 -0.64 -13.17 15.59
C GLY A 8 -1.63 -12.02 15.53
N ARG A 9 -1.23 -10.85 16.04
CA ARG A 9 -1.96 -9.58 15.89
C ARG A 9 -1.95 -9.18 14.41
N LEU A 10 -3.01 -9.55 13.67
CA LEU A 10 -3.12 -9.36 12.21
C LEU A 10 -3.72 -8.01 11.79
N ALA A 11 -4.13 -7.15 12.72
CA ALA A 11 -4.47 -5.78 12.42
C ALA A 11 -4.07 -4.92 13.62
N GLY A 12 -3.15 -3.98 13.41
CA GLY A 12 -2.96 -2.89 14.36
C GLY A 12 -4.26 -2.09 14.43
N GLU A 13 -4.79 -1.89 15.64
CA GLU A 13 -5.76 -0.83 15.89
C GLU A 13 -5.19 0.45 15.31
N THR A 14 -5.82 0.95 14.26
CA THR A 14 -5.47 2.23 13.68
C THR A 14 -6.66 3.13 13.89
N GLU A 15 -6.43 4.22 14.61
CA GLU A 15 -7.40 5.27 14.88
C GLU A 15 -8.14 5.65 13.59
N SER A 16 -9.47 5.63 13.64
CA SER A 16 -10.29 6.05 12.51
C SER A 16 -9.92 7.48 12.14
N ALA A 17 -9.62 7.70 10.86
CA ALA A 17 -9.21 8.99 10.31
C ALA A 17 -10.40 9.98 10.30
N ASP A 18 -10.81 10.44 11.48
CA ASP A 18 -11.67 11.61 11.67
C ASP A 18 -10.85 12.91 11.74
N GLY A 19 -9.51 12.79 11.79
CA GLY A 19 -8.58 13.88 11.55
C GLY A 19 -8.37 14.11 10.06
N ALA A 20 -8.52 15.36 9.60
CA ALA A 20 -8.18 15.77 8.26
C ALA A 20 -6.67 15.61 7.99
N VAL A 21 -6.23 14.45 7.51
CA VAL A 21 -4.82 14.21 7.18
C VAL A 21 -4.52 14.82 5.81
N GLU A 22 -3.61 15.79 5.76
CA GLU A 22 -2.99 16.25 4.52
C GLU A 22 -2.03 15.17 4.02
N LEU A 23 -2.12 14.81 2.75
CA LEU A 23 -1.25 13.81 2.15
C LEU A 23 -0.29 14.48 1.19
N VAL A 24 0.98 14.10 1.29
CA VAL A 24 2.03 14.48 0.34
C VAL A 24 2.60 13.21 -0.26
N SER A 25 2.81 13.23 -1.58
CA SER A 25 3.52 12.17 -2.26
C SER A 25 4.63 12.69 -3.15
N ARG A 26 5.74 11.95 -3.16
CA ARG A 26 6.90 12.18 -4.02
C ARG A 26 7.14 10.92 -4.82
N SER A 27 7.41 11.09 -6.12
CA SER A 27 7.67 9.98 -7.02
C SER A 27 9.01 10.13 -7.73
N ARG A 28 9.63 8.99 -8.04
CA ARG A 28 10.88 8.91 -8.78
C ARG A 28 10.87 7.70 -9.69
N ASP A 29 11.45 7.84 -10.88
CA ASP A 29 11.65 6.71 -11.79
C ASP A 29 12.55 5.67 -11.11
N LEU A 30 12.13 4.41 -11.21
CA LEU A 30 12.83 3.28 -10.60
C LEU A 30 13.49 2.38 -11.67
N GLY A 31 13.30 2.66 -12.96
CA GLY A 31 13.81 1.84 -14.05
C GLY A 31 13.42 0.37 -13.96
N GLY A 32 14.31 -0.53 -14.39
CA GLY A 32 14.05 -1.98 -14.53
C GLY A 32 13.98 -2.80 -13.23
N VAL A 33 13.80 -2.17 -12.06
CA VAL A 33 13.69 -2.89 -10.78
C VAL A 33 12.43 -3.75 -10.76
N SER A 34 12.55 -4.97 -10.21
CA SER A 34 11.40 -5.86 -10.02
C SER A 34 10.38 -5.30 -9.03
N VAL A 35 9.11 -5.22 -9.44
CA VAL A 35 7.98 -4.72 -8.63
C VAL A 35 7.89 -5.44 -7.28
N SER A 36 8.12 -6.76 -7.24
CA SER A 36 8.01 -7.57 -6.03
C SER A 36 9.06 -7.29 -4.95
N SER A 37 10.20 -6.67 -5.28
CA SER A 37 11.30 -6.42 -4.31
C SER A 37 10.89 -5.48 -3.17
N ILE A 38 9.84 -4.68 -3.35
CA ILE A 38 9.30 -3.84 -2.29
C ILE A 38 8.64 -4.65 -1.16
N LEU A 39 8.21 -5.89 -1.45
CA LEU A 39 7.48 -6.75 -0.51
C LEU A 39 8.40 -7.53 0.44
N ASP A 40 9.71 -7.46 0.23
CA ASP A 40 10.70 -8.16 1.05
C ASP A 40 10.73 -7.63 2.49
N GLY A 41 10.64 -8.55 3.45
CA GLY A 41 10.62 -8.27 4.89
C GLY A 41 9.22 -7.96 5.44
N ASN A 42 9.14 -7.66 6.74
CA ASN A 42 7.88 -7.40 7.41
C ASN A 42 7.38 -5.95 7.23
N ALA A 43 6.07 -5.82 7.15
CA ALA A 43 5.35 -4.55 7.09
C ALA A 43 3.90 -4.77 7.58
N ASP A 44 3.27 -3.72 8.11
CA ASP A 44 1.88 -3.78 8.59
C ASP A 44 0.87 -4.09 7.48
N SER A 45 1.21 -3.74 6.24
CA SER A 45 0.47 -4.13 5.05
C SER A 45 1.45 -4.35 3.89
N ARG A 46 1.14 -5.35 3.07
CA ARG A 46 1.83 -5.68 1.81
C ARG A 46 0.74 -5.93 0.76
N ILE A 47 0.84 -5.24 -0.35
CA ILE A 47 -0.14 -5.27 -1.43
C ILE A 47 0.58 -5.66 -2.71
N GLN A 48 -0.02 -6.56 -3.46
CA GLN A 48 0.32 -6.81 -4.85
C GLN A 48 -0.98 -6.88 -5.65
N TRP A 49 -1.02 -6.17 -6.76
CA TRP A 49 -2.17 -6.12 -7.65
C TRP A 49 -1.69 -5.95 -9.08
N ALA A 50 -2.35 -6.60 -10.03
CA ALA A 50 -2.09 -6.41 -11.44
C ALA A 50 -3.41 -6.51 -12.21
N ASP A 51 -3.57 -5.70 -13.26
CA ASP A 51 -4.64 -5.90 -14.22
C ASP A 51 -4.18 -6.67 -15.47
N PRO A 52 -5.12 -7.16 -16.29
CA PRO A 52 -4.79 -7.86 -17.53
C PRO A 52 -4.13 -6.98 -18.60
N ASP A 53 -4.20 -5.65 -18.47
CA ASP A 53 -3.79 -4.67 -19.47
C ASP A 53 -2.36 -4.11 -19.20
N GLY A 54 -1.62 -4.72 -18.26
CA GLY A 54 -0.19 -4.45 -18.04
C GLY A 54 0.13 -3.53 -16.86
N LEU A 55 -0.87 -3.03 -16.13
CA LEU A 55 -0.62 -2.25 -14.92
C LEU A 55 -0.34 -3.18 -13.74
N GLU A 56 0.84 -3.02 -13.13
CA GLU A 56 1.22 -3.72 -11.91
C GLU A 56 1.48 -2.73 -10.76
N LEU A 57 1.01 -3.10 -9.57
CA LEU A 57 1.17 -2.34 -8.34
C LEU A 57 1.73 -3.27 -7.26
N ALA A 58 2.79 -2.83 -6.57
CA ALA A 58 3.17 -3.42 -5.31
C ALA A 58 3.45 -2.34 -4.28
N GLY A 59 2.84 -2.48 -3.10
CA GLY A 59 2.92 -1.47 -2.06
C GLY A 59 3.13 -2.07 -0.69
N ARG A 60 3.61 -1.24 0.23
CA ARG A 60 3.80 -1.64 1.62
C ARG A 60 3.56 -0.50 2.61
N GLY A 61 3.28 -0.89 3.85
CA GLY A 61 2.91 0.03 4.92
C GLY A 61 1.54 0.64 4.70
N VAL A 62 1.10 1.47 5.64
CA VAL A 62 -0.20 2.15 5.60
C VAL A 62 0.02 3.64 5.85
N ALA A 63 -0.23 4.47 4.82
CA ALA A 63 -0.26 5.92 4.95
C ALA A 63 -1.64 6.37 5.43
N VAL A 64 -2.68 5.75 4.87
CA VAL A 64 -4.08 5.95 5.26
C VAL A 64 -4.82 4.62 5.16
N ARG A 65 -5.74 4.38 6.08
CA ARG A 65 -6.70 3.27 6.04
C ARG A 65 -8.11 3.83 5.97
N PHE A 66 -8.93 3.24 5.11
CA PHE A 66 -10.36 3.50 5.01
C PHE A 66 -11.10 2.23 5.38
N THR A 67 -12.03 2.33 6.32
CA THR A 67 -12.91 1.23 6.69
C THR A 67 -14.36 1.70 6.68
N ALA A 68 -15.25 0.78 6.38
CA ALA A 68 -16.68 1.00 6.48
C ALA A 68 -17.42 -0.33 6.64
N ASP A 69 -18.59 -0.24 7.23
CA ASP A 69 -19.50 -1.33 7.55
C ASP A 69 -20.92 -0.96 7.10
N GLY A 70 -21.80 -1.96 7.06
CA GLY A 70 -23.19 -1.79 6.69
C GLY A 70 -23.46 -1.71 5.18
N THR A 71 -24.71 -1.34 4.87
CA THR A 71 -25.24 -1.31 3.51
C THR A 71 -24.67 -0.16 2.68
N ASP A 72 -24.26 0.94 3.32
CA ASP A 72 -23.71 2.15 2.69
C ASP A 72 -22.17 2.15 2.61
N ARG A 73 -21.51 1.03 2.94
CA ARG A 73 -20.04 0.93 3.00
C ARG A 73 -19.32 1.36 1.71
N PHE A 74 -19.92 1.12 0.54
CA PHE A 74 -19.35 1.56 -0.74
C PHE A 74 -19.28 3.09 -0.83
N ASP A 75 -20.36 3.78 -0.51
CA ASP A 75 -20.44 5.24 -0.55
C ASP A 75 -19.58 5.87 0.55
N ARG A 76 -19.51 5.24 1.73
CA ARG A 76 -18.63 5.66 2.82
C ARG A 76 -17.16 5.58 2.42
N ILE A 77 -16.71 4.45 1.84
CA ILE A 77 -15.33 4.32 1.33
C ILE A 77 -15.05 5.35 0.23
N ARG A 78 -15.96 5.51 -0.74
CA ARG A 78 -15.81 6.50 -1.81
C ARG A 78 -15.65 7.91 -1.25
N SER A 79 -16.47 8.28 -0.27
CA SER A 79 -16.44 9.60 0.35
C SER A 79 -15.16 9.84 1.14
N GLN A 80 -14.70 8.86 1.92
CA GLN A 80 -13.43 8.92 2.65
C GLN A 80 -12.24 9.07 1.70
N ALA A 81 -12.17 8.22 0.65
CA ALA A 81 -11.10 8.26 -0.33
C ALA A 81 -11.09 9.60 -1.10
N SER A 82 -12.25 10.11 -1.52
CA SER A 82 -12.34 11.40 -2.23
C SER A 82 -11.78 12.53 -1.38
N ARG A 83 -12.21 12.63 -0.12
CA ARG A 83 -11.71 13.65 0.82
C ARG A 83 -10.20 13.58 1.02
N ALA A 84 -9.63 12.38 1.07
CA ALA A 84 -8.18 12.18 1.21
C ALA A 84 -7.43 12.60 -0.06
N PHE A 85 -7.90 12.18 -1.24
CA PHE A 85 -7.24 12.47 -2.52
C PHE A 85 -7.44 13.90 -3.01
N ASP A 86 -8.51 14.59 -2.60
CA ASP A 86 -8.73 16.02 -2.86
C ASP A 86 -7.68 16.89 -2.15
N ARG A 87 -7.08 16.37 -1.07
CA ARG A 87 -6.04 17.04 -0.27
C ARG A 87 -4.65 16.47 -0.52
N LEU A 88 -4.50 15.60 -1.52
CA LEU A 88 -3.21 15.02 -1.87
C LEU A 88 -2.40 16.02 -2.70
N THR A 89 -1.30 16.49 -2.14
CA THR A 89 -0.24 17.15 -2.90
C THR A 89 0.65 16.07 -3.53
N HIS A 90 0.56 15.91 -4.85
CA HIS A 90 1.33 14.93 -5.60
C HIS A 90 2.40 15.59 -6.46
N ASP A 91 3.64 15.13 -6.32
CA ASP A 91 4.77 15.51 -7.16
C ASP A 91 5.32 14.26 -7.85
N GLY A 92 4.96 14.12 -9.13
CA GLY A 92 5.19 12.94 -9.94
C GLY A 92 4.27 12.88 -11.16
N PRO A 93 4.51 11.94 -12.08
CA PRO A 93 3.63 11.72 -13.22
C PRO A 93 2.32 11.06 -12.80
N ALA A 94 1.28 11.18 -13.64
CA ALA A 94 -0.04 10.62 -13.36
C ALA A 94 -0.02 9.10 -13.09
N ALA A 95 0.87 8.36 -13.77
CA ALA A 95 1.05 6.93 -13.54
C ALA A 95 1.51 6.59 -12.11
N ALA A 96 2.27 7.49 -11.48
CA ALA A 96 2.82 7.33 -10.14
C ALA A 96 1.88 7.82 -9.02
N ARG A 97 0.73 8.42 -9.36
CA ARG A 97 -0.19 8.97 -8.36
C ARG A 97 -0.68 7.86 -7.42
N PRO A 98 -0.55 8.01 -6.09
CA PRO A 98 -0.97 7.00 -5.11
C PRO A 98 -2.41 6.57 -5.29
N ARG A 99 -2.68 5.28 -5.04
CA ARG A 99 -4.00 4.66 -5.13
C ARG A 99 -4.36 3.99 -3.82
N ALA A 100 -5.66 3.94 -3.53
CA ALA A 100 -6.19 3.11 -2.46
C ALA A 100 -6.44 1.70 -3.02
N ILE A 101 -5.92 0.67 -2.35
CA ILE A 101 -6.09 -0.73 -2.74
C ILE A 101 -6.71 -1.49 -1.56
N GLY A 102 -7.68 -2.34 -1.85
CA GLY A 102 -8.48 -3.00 -0.83
C GLY A 102 -9.63 -3.78 -1.41
N GLY A 103 -10.64 -4.04 -0.57
CA GLY A 103 -11.82 -4.78 -0.98
C GLY A 103 -12.99 -4.61 -0.04
N PHE A 104 -14.10 -5.21 -0.45
CA PHE A 104 -15.34 -5.30 0.29
C PHE A 104 -15.65 -6.76 0.61
N SER A 105 -16.26 -7.01 1.76
CA SER A 105 -16.92 -8.28 2.03
C SER A 105 -18.07 -8.50 1.03
N PHE A 106 -18.30 -9.77 0.69
CA PHE A 106 -19.42 -10.16 -0.17
C PHE A 106 -20.78 -9.77 0.41
N HIS A 107 -20.92 -9.77 1.73
CA HIS A 107 -22.17 -9.46 2.43
C HIS A 107 -22.03 -8.19 3.29
N ASP A 108 -23.08 -7.39 3.32
CA ASP A 108 -23.22 -6.16 4.09
C ASP A 108 -23.37 -6.37 5.60
N GLY A 109 -23.92 -7.51 6.01
CA GLY A 109 -23.99 -7.97 7.40
C GLY A 109 -22.72 -8.66 7.90
N HIS A 110 -21.56 -8.39 7.30
CA HIS A 110 -20.31 -8.99 7.78
C HIS A 110 -19.93 -8.41 9.14
N GLU A 111 -19.96 -9.25 10.16
CA GLU A 111 -19.42 -8.97 11.47
C GLU A 111 -18.05 -9.65 11.60
N PRO A 112 -16.97 -8.91 11.92
CA PRO A 112 -15.65 -9.50 12.16
C PRO A 112 -15.69 -10.45 13.37
N ALA A 113 -15.88 -11.74 13.10
CA ALA A 113 -15.87 -12.81 14.09
C ALA A 113 -14.87 -13.89 13.67
N VAL A 114 -14.33 -14.64 14.62
CA VAL A 114 -13.39 -15.74 14.35
C VAL A 114 -14.00 -16.70 13.32
N PRO A 115 -13.27 -17.09 12.24
CA PRO A 115 -11.85 -16.81 11.97
C PRO A 115 -11.55 -15.49 11.24
N TRP A 116 -12.58 -14.73 10.86
CA TRP A 116 -12.51 -13.51 10.05
C TRP A 116 -12.41 -12.22 10.87
N ALA A 117 -12.06 -12.29 12.15
CA ALA A 117 -11.99 -11.13 13.04
C ALA A 117 -11.02 -10.03 12.55
N GLY A 118 -10.03 -10.39 11.71
CA GLY A 118 -9.10 -9.43 11.11
C GLY A 118 -9.53 -8.87 9.75
N PHE A 119 -10.76 -9.15 9.29
CA PHE A 119 -11.26 -8.71 8.00
C PHE A 119 -12.49 -7.83 8.18
N ASP A 120 -12.36 -6.55 7.88
CA ASP A 120 -13.48 -5.59 7.90
C ASP A 120 -14.47 -5.85 6.74
N ALA A 121 -15.69 -5.35 6.88
CA ALA A 121 -16.69 -5.38 5.80
C ALA A 121 -16.27 -4.54 4.57
N ALA A 122 -15.42 -3.53 4.77
CA ALA A 122 -14.68 -2.83 3.75
C ALA A 122 -13.36 -2.36 4.32
N SER A 123 -12.25 -2.62 3.63
CA SER A 123 -10.91 -2.19 4.05
C SER A 123 -10.09 -1.81 2.83
N PHE A 124 -9.65 -0.56 2.77
CA PHE A 124 -8.75 -0.03 1.75
C PHE A 124 -7.58 0.67 2.42
N VAL A 125 -6.41 0.58 1.81
CA VAL A 125 -5.23 1.29 2.28
C VAL A 125 -4.54 2.04 1.14
N VAL A 126 -4.00 3.20 1.46
CA VAL A 126 -2.98 3.86 0.64
C VAL A 126 -1.63 3.44 1.20
N PRO A 127 -0.77 2.73 0.42
CA PRO A 127 0.55 2.33 0.89
C PRO A 127 1.44 3.53 1.22
N GLN A 128 2.33 3.38 2.20
CA GLN A 128 3.39 4.39 2.44
C GLN A 128 4.41 4.43 1.32
N VAL A 129 4.61 3.29 0.66
CA VAL A 129 5.51 3.14 -0.48
C VAL A 129 4.82 2.27 -1.51
N LEU A 130 4.81 2.69 -2.77
CA LEU A 130 4.16 2.03 -3.87
C LEU A 130 5.10 2.02 -5.08
N VAL A 131 5.32 0.85 -5.66
CA VAL A 131 5.86 0.70 -7.02
C VAL A 131 4.69 0.55 -7.97
N THR A 132 4.63 1.39 -9.00
CA THR A 132 3.69 1.28 -10.11
C THR A 132 4.45 1.01 -11.38
N ARG A 133 4.14 -0.09 -12.06
CA ARG A 133 4.67 -0.43 -13.37
C ARG A 133 3.55 -0.37 -14.40
N THR A 134 3.87 0.24 -15.52
CA THR A 134 3.11 0.23 -16.77
C THR A 134 4.01 -0.36 -17.85
N ASP A 135 3.51 -0.49 -19.09
CA ASP A 135 4.30 -1.03 -20.20
C ASP A 135 5.59 -0.22 -20.46
N ASP A 136 5.55 1.09 -20.24
CA ASP A 136 6.64 2.00 -20.59
C ASP A 136 7.52 2.40 -19.38
N GLU A 137 6.94 2.42 -18.17
CA GLU A 137 7.55 3.09 -17.02
C GLU A 137 7.36 2.32 -15.72
N THR A 138 8.34 2.43 -14.80
CA THR A 138 8.23 1.93 -13.43
C THR A 138 8.57 3.04 -12.45
N TRP A 139 7.60 3.41 -11.61
CA TRP A 139 7.71 4.52 -10.67
C TRP A 139 7.69 4.03 -9.23
N LEU A 140 8.61 4.55 -8.42
CA LEU A 140 8.54 4.47 -6.97
C LEU A 140 7.86 5.73 -6.43
N THR A 141 6.87 5.54 -5.55
CA THR A 141 6.16 6.64 -4.89
C THR A 141 6.18 6.43 -3.39
N ALA A 142 6.53 7.47 -2.65
CA ALA A 142 6.42 7.53 -1.21
C ALA A 142 5.31 8.49 -0.81
N VAL A 143 4.51 8.10 0.17
CA VAL A 143 3.40 8.88 0.72
C VAL A 143 3.70 9.18 2.19
N GLY A 144 3.47 10.42 2.61
CA GLY A 144 3.56 10.87 3.98
C GLY A 144 2.55 12.00 4.23
N ASN A 145 2.55 12.53 5.44
CA ASN A 145 1.74 13.68 5.85
C ASN A 145 2.52 15.00 5.81
N ARG A 146 3.82 14.94 5.47
CA ARG A 146 4.70 16.10 5.25
C ARG A 146 5.64 15.82 4.08
N ALA A 147 6.10 16.88 3.43
CA ALA A 147 6.94 16.78 2.24
C ALA A 147 8.30 16.14 2.51
N ASP A 148 8.98 16.54 3.59
CA ASP A 148 10.27 16.00 4.02
C ASP A 148 10.16 14.51 4.37
N GLU A 149 9.09 14.11 5.05
CA GLU A 149 8.89 12.70 5.36
C GLU A 149 8.70 11.83 4.11
N ALA A 150 7.92 12.33 3.14
CA ALA A 150 7.73 11.63 1.87
C ALA A 150 9.05 11.54 1.09
N GLU A 151 9.86 12.59 1.11
CA GLU A 151 11.17 12.65 0.46
C GLU A 151 12.19 11.69 1.10
N ASP A 152 12.36 11.75 2.42
CA ASP A 152 13.23 10.84 3.18
C ASP A 152 12.81 9.36 2.98
N ARG A 153 11.50 9.11 2.90
CA ARG A 153 10.99 7.77 2.62
C ARG A 153 11.29 7.34 1.18
N LEU A 154 11.13 8.25 0.21
CA LEU A 154 11.42 7.98 -1.20
C LEU A 154 12.89 7.62 -1.40
N GLU A 155 13.80 8.43 -0.86
CA GLU A 155 15.25 8.22 -0.98
C GLU A 155 15.66 6.87 -0.39
N ARG A 156 15.26 6.59 0.87
CA ARG A 156 15.58 5.31 1.53
C ARG A 156 15.09 4.10 0.75
N TRP A 157 13.89 4.17 0.17
CA TRP A 157 13.33 3.05 -0.58
C TRP A 157 13.96 2.90 -1.96
N HIS A 158 14.26 4.00 -2.63
CA HIS A 158 14.98 3.99 -3.89
C HIS A 158 16.35 3.31 -3.73
N ASP A 159 17.13 3.72 -2.72
CA ASP A 159 18.46 3.16 -2.47
C ASP A 159 18.41 1.68 -2.13
N ARG A 160 17.45 1.30 -1.29
CA ARG A 160 17.22 -0.11 -0.94
C ARG A 160 16.91 -0.95 -2.18
N LEU A 161 15.98 -0.51 -3.02
CA LEU A 161 15.52 -1.26 -4.19
C LEU A 161 16.58 -1.35 -5.28
N THR A 162 17.35 -0.28 -5.47
CA THR A 162 18.49 -0.25 -6.38
C THR A 162 19.58 -1.23 -5.91
N ALA A 163 19.91 -1.22 -4.61
CA ALA A 163 20.89 -2.14 -4.04
C ALA A 163 20.49 -3.62 -4.17
N LEU A 164 19.21 -3.95 -4.00
CA LEU A 164 18.69 -5.31 -4.20
C LEU A 164 18.80 -5.75 -5.67
N SER A 165 18.53 -4.84 -6.60
CA SER A 165 18.59 -5.12 -8.03
C SER A 165 20.02 -5.37 -8.51
N THR A 166 20.99 -4.62 -8.00
CA THR A 166 22.42 -4.87 -8.26
C THR A 166 22.86 -6.24 -7.72
N LYS A 167 22.44 -6.60 -6.50
CA LYS A 167 22.78 -7.91 -5.91
C LYS A 167 22.23 -9.08 -6.73
N ARG A 168 21.00 -8.97 -7.25
CA ARG A 168 20.40 -10.03 -8.08
C ARG A 168 21.11 -10.19 -9.42
N GLN A 169 21.58 -9.10 -10.03
CA GLN A 169 22.35 -9.15 -11.28
C GLN A 169 23.74 -9.77 -11.10
N SER A 170 24.38 -9.59 -9.93
CA SER A 170 25.69 -10.19 -9.64
C SER A 170 25.64 -11.67 -9.25
N GLY A 171 24.46 -12.25 -9.05
CA GLY A 171 24.30 -13.68 -8.78
C GLY A 171 24.35 -14.48 -10.07
N SER A 172 25.48 -15.15 -10.35
CA SER A 172 25.51 -16.16 -11.41
C SER A 172 24.46 -17.25 -11.13
N PRO A 173 23.79 -17.81 -12.16
CA PRO A 173 22.94 -18.97 -11.97
C PRO A 173 23.74 -20.12 -11.35
N PRO A 174 23.15 -20.98 -10.50
CA PRO A 174 23.80 -22.23 -10.15
C PRO A 174 24.01 -23.03 -11.44
N GLY A 175 25.29 -23.31 -11.74
CA GLY A 175 25.72 -24.18 -12.83
C GLY A 175 25.58 -25.66 -12.48
#